data_AF-A0A3P3XSV7-F1
#
_entry.id   AF-A0A3P3XSV7-F1
#
_cell.length_a   1.000
_cell.length_b   1.000
_cell.length_c   1.000
_cell.angle_alpha   90.00
_cell.angle_beta   90.00
_cell.angle_gamma   90.00
#
_symmetry.space_group_name_H-M   'P 1'
#
loop_
_entity.id
_entity.type
_entity.pdbx_description
1 polymer ?
#
loop_
_entity_poly.entity_id
_entity_poly.type
_entity_poly.pdbx_seq_one_letter_code
_entity_poly.pdbx_strand_id
1 'polypeptide(L)'
;MKKTKYPIILIAGLIVFLWSCQTSPSDEELSSSEEEFVAEQTAASISTDEGGALYTTKALSDPSYYENLEDEAEYDATTGTFSVTTSIDLTYKGSTSVNMSYKLYDTDGNVQSSFDSATTYRVEATMQFSHDVNTNRYEAHTSKSTNVTVTGLNTDTVVVNGEWLAERTAQTSSSVPQPHETTLSHHLLLRNITYTKESETGQYLLSGGSASSQIEGSINNKSFTRSVQWTFGDSNTATMTYQGETMTVNITTGVIVD
;
A
#
# COMPACT_ATOMS: atom_id res chain seq x y z
N MET A 1 -21.86 -14.18 8.12
CA MET A 1 -20.65 -13.59 7.48
C MET A 1 -21.10 -12.63 6.39
N LYS A 2 -21.02 -11.31 6.61
CA LYS A 2 -21.29 -10.32 5.57
C LYS A 2 -20.03 -10.22 4.71
N LYS A 3 -20.13 -10.62 3.44
CA LYS A 3 -19.07 -10.40 2.45
C LYS A 3 -19.07 -8.92 2.11
N THR A 4 -18.17 -8.16 2.70
CA THR A 4 -18.02 -6.75 2.37
C THR A 4 -17.28 -6.64 1.05
N LYS A 5 -18.04 -6.49 -0.03
CA LYS A 5 -17.52 -6.17 -1.36
C LYS A 5 -17.19 -4.68 -1.35
N TYR A 6 -15.91 -4.32 -1.40
CA TYR A 6 -15.51 -2.92 -1.49
C TYR A 6 -15.02 -2.58 -2.91
N PRO A 7 -15.44 -1.43 -3.46
CA PRO A 7 -15.18 -1.06 -4.83
C PRO A 7 -13.75 -0.50 -4.98
N ILE A 8 -12.94 -1.18 -5.80
CA ILE A 8 -11.77 -0.57 -6.45
C ILE A 8 -12.32 0.38 -7.53
N ILE A 9 -12.81 1.54 -7.13
CA ILE A 9 -13.00 2.70 -8.02
C ILE A 9 -11.89 3.68 -7.66
N LEU A 10 -10.68 3.29 -8.01
CA LEU A 10 -9.57 4.20 -8.26
C LEU A 10 -9.24 4.01 -9.75
N ILE A 11 -8.57 4.98 -10.39
CA ILE A 11 -7.92 4.90 -11.71
C ILE A 11 -8.62 5.60 -12.89
N ALA A 12 -9.84 6.16 -12.78
CA ALA A 12 -10.36 6.97 -13.90
C ALA A 12 -9.76 8.40 -13.97
N GLY A 13 -9.45 9.02 -12.82
CA GLY A 13 -8.99 10.41 -12.76
C GLY A 13 -7.49 10.61 -12.98
N LEU A 14 -6.65 9.65 -12.56
CA LEU A 14 -5.19 9.80 -12.56
C LEU A 14 -4.57 9.74 -13.97
N ILE A 15 -5.21 9.00 -14.90
CA ILE A 15 -4.67 8.77 -16.26
C ILE A 15 -4.67 10.06 -17.10
N VAL A 16 -5.59 11.00 -16.85
CA VAL A 16 -5.75 12.20 -17.68
C VAL A 16 -4.66 13.25 -17.44
N PHE A 17 -4.03 13.27 -16.25
CA PHE A 17 -3.04 14.29 -15.88
C PHE A 17 -1.58 13.92 -16.16
N LEU A 18 -1.27 12.62 -16.34
CA LEU A 18 0.08 12.16 -16.66
C LEU A 18 0.56 12.58 -18.07
N TRP A 19 -0.28 13.28 -18.82
CA TRP A 19 -0.02 13.76 -20.18
C TRP A 19 0.61 15.17 -20.28
N SER A 20 0.70 15.96 -19.21
CA SER A 20 1.14 17.38 -19.33
C SER A 20 2.57 17.72 -18.88
N CYS A 21 3.34 16.80 -18.29
CA CYS A 21 4.69 17.13 -17.79
C CYS A 21 5.82 16.54 -18.63
N GLN A 22 6.11 17.17 -19.77
CA GLN A 22 7.44 17.10 -20.36
C GLN A 22 8.38 18.01 -19.56
N THR A 23 9.38 17.44 -18.88
CA THR A 23 10.72 18.07 -18.84
C THR A 23 11.82 17.12 -18.36
N SER A 24 12.76 16.89 -19.29
CA SER A 24 14.23 16.78 -19.11
C SER A 24 14.89 15.40 -19.25
N PRO A 25 16.11 15.36 -19.83
CA PRO A 25 16.53 14.29 -20.72
C PRO A 25 17.55 13.34 -20.08
N SER A 26 17.46 12.06 -20.45
CA SER A 26 18.62 11.17 -20.52
C SER A 26 18.38 10.11 -21.60
N ASP A 27 19.47 9.80 -22.31
CA ASP A 27 19.72 8.77 -23.32
C ASP A 27 18.54 7.89 -23.79
N GLU A 28 18.22 8.06 -25.08
CA GLU A 28 17.07 7.50 -25.82
C GLU A 28 15.69 7.80 -25.22
N GLU A 29 15.15 8.98 -25.57
CA GLU A 29 13.79 9.37 -25.23
C GLU A 29 12.78 8.24 -25.50
N LEU A 30 11.91 8.00 -24.52
CA LEU A 30 10.74 7.14 -24.70
C LEU A 30 9.85 7.76 -25.79
N SER A 31 9.33 6.92 -26.68
CA SER A 31 8.29 7.36 -27.61
C SER A 31 7.03 7.76 -26.82
N SER A 32 6.16 8.58 -27.41
CA SER A 32 4.91 9.00 -26.75
C SER A 32 4.04 7.84 -26.27
N SER A 33 4.01 6.73 -27.02
CA SER A 33 3.31 5.51 -26.63
C SER A 33 3.98 4.76 -25.47
N GLU A 34 5.32 4.84 -25.35
CA GLU A 34 6.04 4.25 -24.23
C GLU A 34 5.86 5.08 -22.96
N GLU A 35 5.82 6.41 -23.07
CA GLU A 35 5.49 7.29 -21.93
C GLU A 35 4.06 7.08 -21.44
N GLU A 36 3.09 6.97 -22.34
CA GLU A 36 1.70 6.66 -21.97
C GLU A 36 1.62 5.31 -21.24
N PHE A 37 2.34 4.31 -21.75
CA PHE A 37 2.41 3.00 -21.09
C PHE A 37 3.06 3.05 -19.71
N VAL A 38 4.17 3.77 -19.56
CA VAL A 38 4.85 3.98 -18.26
C VAL A 38 3.91 4.68 -17.28
N ALA A 39 3.17 5.69 -17.73
CA ALA A 39 2.18 6.41 -16.93
C ALA A 39 1.05 5.47 -16.46
N GLU A 40 0.48 4.66 -17.36
CA GLU A 40 -0.55 3.67 -17.01
C GLU A 40 -0.05 2.65 -15.96
N GLN A 41 1.15 2.10 -16.16
CA GLN A 41 1.72 1.12 -15.22
C GLN A 41 2.05 1.76 -13.86
N THR A 42 2.56 3.00 -13.86
CA THR A 42 2.83 3.76 -12.64
C THR A 42 1.54 4.02 -11.86
N ALA A 43 0.48 4.48 -12.54
CA ALA A 43 -0.83 4.72 -11.92
C ALA A 43 -1.46 3.43 -11.37
N ALA A 44 -1.34 2.32 -12.11
CA ALA A 44 -1.79 1.02 -11.64
C ALA A 44 -1.04 0.56 -10.39
N SER A 45 0.30 0.71 -10.37
CA SER A 45 1.14 0.39 -9.22
C SER A 45 0.77 1.21 -7.98
N ILE A 46 0.63 2.52 -8.12
CA ILE A 46 0.18 3.42 -7.04
C ILE A 46 -1.16 2.95 -6.49
N SER A 47 -2.14 2.69 -7.36
CA SER A 47 -3.48 2.29 -6.93
C SER A 47 -3.51 0.93 -6.23
N THR A 48 -2.68 -0.03 -6.63
CA THR A 48 -2.65 -1.35 -6.00
C THR A 48 -1.80 -1.35 -4.73
N ASP A 49 -0.64 -0.72 -4.79
CA ASP A 49 0.40 -0.93 -3.78
C ASP A 49 0.27 0.08 -2.64
N GLU A 50 0.08 1.37 -2.95
CA GLU A 50 -0.17 2.43 -1.95
C GLU A 50 -1.60 2.35 -1.43
N GLY A 51 -2.58 2.10 -2.30
CA GLY A 51 -3.97 1.88 -1.89
C GLY A 51 -4.11 0.64 -0.99
N GLY A 52 -3.46 -0.46 -1.38
CA GLY A 52 -3.29 -1.62 -0.51
C GLY A 52 -2.54 -1.27 0.78
N ALA A 53 -1.66 -0.26 0.75
CA ALA A 53 -0.93 0.18 1.93
C ALA A 53 -1.72 0.85 3.00
N LEU A 54 -2.50 1.82 2.58
CA LEU A 54 -3.40 2.50 3.48
C LEU A 54 -4.44 1.52 4.03
N TYR A 55 -4.87 0.54 3.22
CA TYR A 55 -5.77 -0.52 3.70
C TYR A 55 -5.15 -1.39 4.79
N THR A 56 -3.97 -1.97 4.56
CA THR A 56 -3.38 -2.87 5.57
C THR A 56 -2.93 -2.13 6.81
N THR A 57 -2.41 -0.90 6.68
CA THR A 57 -2.08 -0.08 7.85
C THR A 57 -3.32 0.25 8.68
N LYS A 58 -4.46 0.51 8.03
CA LYS A 58 -5.74 0.65 8.73
C LYS A 58 -6.15 -0.64 9.45
N ALA A 59 -6.04 -1.81 8.82
CA ALA A 59 -6.33 -3.07 9.48
C ALA A 59 -5.43 -3.32 10.70
N LEU A 60 -4.12 -3.07 10.57
CA LEU A 60 -3.15 -3.18 11.67
C LEU A 60 -3.34 -2.12 12.76
N SER A 61 -4.09 -1.05 12.50
CA SER A 61 -4.41 -0.03 13.51
C SER A 61 -5.60 -0.40 14.40
N ASP A 62 -6.33 -1.47 14.07
CA ASP A 62 -7.52 -1.91 14.81
C ASP A 62 -7.16 -3.03 15.80
N PRO A 63 -7.31 -2.82 17.12
CA PRO A 63 -7.14 -3.85 18.16
C PRO A 63 -7.83 -5.19 17.85
N SER A 64 -9.05 -5.14 17.30
CA SER A 64 -9.84 -6.33 17.02
C SER A 64 -9.21 -7.21 15.94
N TYR A 65 -8.32 -6.66 15.11
CA TYR A 65 -7.57 -7.45 14.13
C TYR A 65 -6.68 -8.49 14.82
N TYR A 66 -6.00 -8.09 15.90
CA TYR A 66 -5.10 -8.98 16.64
C TYR A 66 -5.84 -10.00 17.48
N GLU A 67 -6.94 -9.61 18.14
CA GLU A 67 -7.80 -10.53 18.90
C GLU A 67 -8.28 -11.72 18.04
N ASN A 68 -8.64 -11.47 16.78
CA ASN A 68 -9.06 -12.52 15.86
C ASN A 68 -7.91 -13.36 15.31
N LEU A 69 -6.70 -12.79 15.24
CA LEU A 69 -5.53 -13.48 14.70
C LEU A 69 -4.85 -14.41 15.69
N GLU A 70 -5.01 -14.17 17.00
CA GLU A 70 -4.38 -15.01 18.03
C GLU A 70 -4.78 -16.48 17.92
N ASP A 71 -6.02 -16.75 17.50
CA ASP A 71 -6.52 -18.11 17.31
C ASP A 71 -5.86 -18.83 16.12
N GLU A 72 -5.28 -18.07 15.17
CA GLU A 72 -4.64 -18.58 13.95
C GLU A 72 -3.10 -18.50 13.99
N ALA A 73 -2.55 -17.68 14.89
CA ALA A 73 -1.11 -17.40 14.94
C ALA A 73 -0.37 -18.34 15.90
N GLU A 74 0.80 -18.81 15.48
CA GLU A 74 1.72 -19.57 16.33
C GLU A 74 2.69 -18.62 17.05
N TYR A 75 2.76 -18.70 18.38
CA TYR A 75 3.68 -17.92 19.20
C TYR A 75 4.99 -18.65 19.47
N ASP A 76 6.11 -18.06 19.06
CA ASP A 76 7.46 -18.51 19.42
C ASP A 76 8.00 -17.72 20.62
N ALA A 77 8.07 -18.38 21.78
CA ALA A 77 8.58 -17.81 23.03
C ALA A 77 10.07 -17.43 23.00
N THR A 78 10.86 -17.97 22.06
CA THR A 78 12.29 -17.67 21.92
C THR A 78 12.50 -16.30 21.31
N THR A 79 11.74 -15.99 20.27
CA THR A 79 11.84 -14.73 19.54
C THR A 79 10.81 -13.69 20.00
N GLY A 80 9.78 -14.14 20.72
CA GLY A 80 8.64 -13.33 21.13
C GLY A 80 7.74 -12.95 19.95
N THR A 81 7.69 -13.79 18.92
CA THR A 81 7.05 -13.49 17.63
C THR A 81 5.85 -14.39 17.41
N PHE A 82 4.75 -13.81 16.94
CA PHE A 82 3.62 -14.53 16.38
C PHE A 82 3.80 -14.68 14.87
N SER A 83 3.51 -15.85 14.32
CA SER A 83 3.54 -16.10 12.88
C SER A 83 2.22 -16.69 12.41
N VAL A 84 1.69 -16.16 11.32
CA VAL A 84 0.42 -16.61 10.72
C VAL A 84 0.53 -16.56 9.20
N THR A 85 0.05 -17.63 8.55
CA THR A 85 -0.15 -17.65 7.10
C THR A 85 -1.65 -17.59 6.85
N THR A 86 -2.13 -16.44 6.36
CA THR A 86 -3.54 -16.24 6.00
C THR A 86 -3.68 -16.10 4.49
N SER A 87 -4.88 -16.34 3.97
CA SER A 87 -5.18 -16.14 2.55
C SER A 87 -6.16 -14.99 2.40
N ILE A 88 -5.77 -13.96 1.63
CA ILE A 88 -6.66 -12.86 1.28
C ILE A 88 -7.16 -13.10 -0.14
N ASP A 89 -8.47 -13.24 -0.30
CA ASP A 89 -9.11 -13.24 -1.62
C ASP A 89 -9.06 -11.82 -2.21
N LEU A 90 -8.17 -11.58 -3.16
CA LEU A 90 -8.16 -10.33 -3.91
C LEU A 90 -9.25 -10.35 -4.99
N THR A 91 -9.87 -9.18 -5.22
CA THR A 91 -11.01 -9.01 -6.12
C THR A 91 -10.74 -9.44 -7.57
N TYR A 92 -9.47 -9.57 -7.97
CA TYR A 92 -9.01 -10.08 -9.27
C TYR A 92 -8.48 -11.51 -9.19
N LYS A 93 -9.41 -12.48 -9.17
CA LYS A 93 -9.24 -13.94 -9.45
C LYS A 93 -7.87 -14.57 -9.10
N GLY A 94 -7.49 -14.50 -7.83
CA GLY A 94 -6.42 -15.30 -7.24
C GLY A 94 -6.51 -15.24 -5.71
N SER A 95 -6.21 -16.35 -5.03
CA SER A 95 -6.00 -16.36 -3.59
C SER A 95 -4.56 -15.93 -3.32
N THR A 96 -4.37 -14.81 -2.62
CA THR A 96 -3.03 -14.35 -2.23
C THR A 96 -2.69 -14.94 -0.87
N SER A 97 -1.62 -15.74 -0.82
CA SER A 97 -1.06 -16.18 0.45
C SER A 97 -0.28 -15.01 1.07
N VAL A 98 -0.67 -14.64 2.28
CA VAL A 98 -0.02 -13.59 3.08
C VAL A 98 0.64 -14.28 4.27
N ASN A 99 1.95 -14.19 4.33
CA ASN A 99 2.71 -14.56 5.51
C ASN A 99 2.89 -13.30 6.35
N MET A 100 2.39 -13.33 7.58
CA MET A 100 2.55 -12.24 8.53
C MET A 100 3.27 -12.75 9.77
N SER A 101 4.23 -11.97 10.24
CA SER A 101 4.85 -12.16 11.55
C SER A 101 4.76 -10.87 12.34
N TYR A 102 4.41 -10.93 13.62
CA TYR A 102 4.28 -9.74 14.45
C TYR A 102 4.74 -9.94 15.89
N LYS A 103 5.11 -8.85 16.55
CA LYS A 103 5.44 -8.78 17.98
C LYS A 103 4.55 -7.75 18.66
N LEU A 104 4.03 -8.13 19.82
CA LEU A 104 3.19 -7.29 20.67
C LEU A 104 4.05 -6.73 21.80
N TYR A 105 3.86 -5.45 22.12
CA TYR A 105 4.59 -4.78 23.18
C TYR A 105 3.64 -3.99 24.09
N ASP A 106 3.90 -4.05 25.39
CA ASP A 106 3.25 -3.17 26.36
C ASP A 106 3.78 -1.73 26.30
N THR A 107 3.25 -0.84 27.16
CA THR A 107 3.69 0.56 27.28
C THR A 107 5.15 0.71 27.74
N ASP A 108 5.68 -0.30 28.43
CA ASP A 108 7.06 -0.30 28.94
C ASP A 108 8.05 -0.89 27.92
N GLY A 109 7.55 -1.39 26.79
CA GLY A 109 8.34 -2.01 25.73
C GLY A 109 8.67 -3.49 25.96
N ASN A 110 8.00 -4.15 26.90
CA ASN A 110 8.14 -5.59 27.10
C ASN A 110 7.32 -6.34 26.06
N VAL A 111 7.88 -7.43 25.53
CA VAL A 111 7.17 -8.32 24.60
C VAL A 111 6.06 -9.07 25.33
N GLN A 112 4.88 -9.10 24.72
CA GLN A 112 3.72 -9.84 25.22
C GLN A 112 3.52 -11.13 24.44
N SER A 113 3.10 -12.20 25.15
CA SER A 113 2.77 -13.50 24.56
C SER A 113 1.29 -13.64 24.20
N SER A 114 0.52 -12.56 24.35
CA SER A 114 -0.87 -12.44 23.96
C SER A 114 -1.25 -10.96 23.84
N PHE A 115 -2.26 -10.66 23.04
CA PHE A 115 -2.88 -9.37 22.89
C PHE A 115 -3.76 -9.07 24.10
N ASP A 116 -3.62 -7.87 24.63
CA ASP A 116 -4.48 -7.33 25.68
C ASP A 116 -4.76 -5.87 25.35
N SER A 117 -6.00 -5.58 24.98
CA SER A 117 -6.44 -4.24 24.59
C SER A 117 -6.16 -3.14 25.63
N ALA A 118 -6.00 -3.50 26.92
CA ALA A 118 -5.66 -2.53 27.96
C ALA A 118 -4.17 -2.21 28.02
N THR A 119 -3.30 -3.16 27.67
CA THR A 119 -1.85 -3.06 27.92
C THR A 119 -1.01 -3.03 26.64
N THR A 120 -1.45 -3.66 25.56
CA THR A 120 -0.75 -3.68 24.28
C THR A 120 -0.75 -2.28 23.66
N TYR A 121 0.42 -1.65 23.66
CA TYR A 121 0.63 -0.30 23.15
C TYR A 121 1.17 -0.30 21.72
N ARG A 122 2.03 -1.27 21.39
CA ARG A 122 2.80 -1.26 20.14
C ARG A 122 2.82 -2.63 19.48
N VAL A 123 2.77 -2.62 18.15
CA VAL A 123 3.01 -3.78 17.30
C VAL A 123 4.09 -3.49 16.29
N GLU A 124 5.01 -4.46 16.13
CA GLU A 124 5.94 -4.51 15.00
C GLU A 124 5.50 -5.69 14.12
N ALA A 125 5.12 -5.41 12.87
CA ALA A 125 4.59 -6.41 11.95
C ALA A 125 5.40 -6.42 10.65
N THR A 126 5.72 -7.63 10.19
CA THR A 126 6.27 -7.89 8.86
C THR A 126 5.26 -8.71 8.08
N MET A 127 4.99 -8.31 6.85
CA MET A 127 4.10 -9.03 5.93
C MET A 127 4.81 -9.28 4.61
N GLN A 128 4.63 -10.48 4.08
CA GLN A 128 5.13 -10.88 2.78
C GLN A 128 3.99 -11.54 2.02
N PHE A 129 3.76 -11.10 0.79
CA PHE A 129 2.83 -11.77 -0.09
C PHE A 129 3.30 -11.73 -1.52
N SER A 130 2.89 -12.73 -2.27
CA SER A 130 3.13 -12.83 -3.71
C SER A 130 1.84 -13.28 -4.37
N HIS A 131 1.54 -12.70 -5.52
CA HIS A 131 0.38 -13.09 -6.30
C HIS A 131 0.59 -12.85 -7.79
N ASP A 132 -0.05 -13.72 -8.56
CA ASP A 132 -0.16 -13.60 -10.00
C ASP A 132 -1.52 -13.01 -10.36
N VAL A 133 -1.51 -12.02 -11.24
CA VAL A 133 -2.71 -11.52 -11.91
C VAL A 133 -2.64 -12.01 -13.34
N ASN A 134 -3.56 -12.90 -13.73
CA ASN A 134 -3.68 -13.34 -15.10
C ASN A 134 -5.07 -13.00 -15.65
N THR A 135 -5.08 -12.20 -16.71
CA THR A 135 -6.26 -11.87 -17.49
C THR A 135 -5.96 -12.12 -18.97
N ASN A 136 -6.98 -12.13 -19.82
CA ASN A 136 -6.81 -12.27 -21.27
C ASN A 136 -5.96 -11.15 -21.92
N ARG A 137 -5.56 -10.13 -21.15
CA ARG A 137 -5.04 -8.85 -21.64
C ARG A 137 -3.80 -8.36 -20.90
N TYR A 138 -3.49 -9.01 -19.78
CA TYR A 138 -2.52 -8.55 -18.79
C TYR A 138 -2.13 -9.73 -17.90
N GLU A 139 -0.83 -9.98 -17.84
CA GLU A 139 -0.22 -10.91 -16.90
C GLU A 139 0.77 -10.14 -16.04
N ALA A 140 0.71 -10.31 -14.73
CA ALA A 140 1.71 -9.75 -13.84
C ALA A 140 1.94 -10.65 -12.64
N HIS A 141 3.20 -10.69 -12.24
CA HIS A 141 3.62 -11.22 -10.96
C HIS A 141 3.95 -10.04 -10.05
N THR A 142 3.39 -10.03 -8.85
CA THR A 142 3.71 -9.02 -7.83
C THR A 142 4.16 -9.71 -6.56
N SER A 143 5.35 -9.35 -6.11
CA SER A 143 5.92 -9.69 -4.80
C SER A 143 5.93 -8.44 -3.94
N LYS A 144 5.59 -8.57 -2.67
CA LYS A 144 5.60 -7.46 -1.73
C LYS A 144 6.08 -7.90 -0.36
N SER A 145 6.94 -7.06 0.20
CA SER A 145 7.42 -7.10 1.57
C SER A 145 7.03 -5.80 2.26
N THR A 146 6.65 -5.90 3.51
CA THR A 146 6.18 -4.77 4.29
C THR A 146 6.65 -4.90 5.71
N ASN A 147 7.21 -3.83 6.26
CA ASN A 147 7.57 -3.70 7.67
C ASN A 147 6.83 -2.50 8.23
N VAL A 148 6.04 -2.71 9.29
CA VAL A 148 5.22 -1.67 9.92
C VAL A 148 5.43 -1.69 11.41
N THR A 149 5.51 -0.50 12.00
CA THR A 149 5.36 -0.28 13.44
C THR A 149 4.10 0.52 13.69
N VAL A 150 3.24 -0.02 14.54
CA VAL A 150 2.01 0.61 15.00
C VAL A 150 2.17 0.92 16.48
N THR A 151 1.85 2.13 16.91
CA THR A 151 1.93 2.57 18.32
C THR A 151 0.64 3.25 18.74
N GLY A 152 0.28 3.14 20.02
CA GLY A 152 -0.94 3.73 20.57
C GLY A 152 -2.18 2.84 20.48
N LEU A 153 -2.02 1.52 20.32
CA LEU A 153 -3.13 0.57 20.14
C LEU A 153 -4.10 0.50 21.33
N ASN A 154 -3.64 0.77 22.54
CA ASN A 154 -4.50 0.89 23.73
C ASN A 154 -5.04 2.32 23.93
N THR A 155 -5.00 3.17 22.91
CA THR A 155 -5.47 4.56 22.96
C THR A 155 -6.43 4.87 21.80
N ASP A 156 -7.03 6.06 21.83
CA ASP A 156 -7.90 6.54 20.74
C ASP A 156 -7.12 7.02 19.51
N THR A 157 -5.79 7.12 19.58
CA THR A 157 -4.95 7.58 18.46
C THR A 157 -3.82 6.61 18.22
N VAL A 158 -3.78 6.08 17.00
CA VAL A 158 -2.77 5.14 16.56
C VAL A 158 -1.86 5.84 15.55
N VAL A 159 -0.56 5.63 15.68
CA VAL A 159 0.44 6.13 14.75
C VAL A 159 1.12 4.94 14.08
N VAL A 160 1.20 5.01 12.76
CA VAL A 160 1.78 3.99 11.90
C VAL A 160 2.99 4.56 11.18
N ASN A 161 4.11 3.86 11.30
CA ASN A 161 5.33 4.08 10.54
C ASN A 161 5.67 2.78 9.82
N GLY A 162 6.28 2.87 8.64
CA GLY A 162 6.65 1.64 7.96
C GLY A 162 7.30 1.85 6.61
N GLU A 163 7.78 0.75 6.06
CA GLU A 163 8.42 0.65 4.77
C GLU A 163 7.80 -0.51 3.99
N TRP A 164 7.55 -0.24 2.72
CA TRP A 164 6.78 -1.07 1.82
C TRP A 164 7.61 -1.22 0.56
N LEU A 165 8.04 -2.44 0.28
CA LEU A 165 8.83 -2.78 -0.89
C LEU A 165 8.00 -3.72 -1.74
N ALA A 166 7.69 -3.31 -2.96
CA ALA A 166 6.98 -4.13 -3.93
C ALA A 166 7.83 -4.27 -5.19
N GLU A 167 7.90 -5.47 -5.71
CA GLU A 167 8.45 -5.75 -7.03
C GLU A 167 7.32 -6.32 -7.88
N ARG A 168 7.11 -5.71 -9.04
CA ARG A 168 6.09 -6.12 -9.99
C ARG A 168 6.73 -6.31 -11.35
N THR A 169 6.62 -7.52 -11.87
CA THR A 169 6.93 -7.82 -13.27
C THR A 169 5.61 -7.98 -14.00
N ALA A 170 5.35 -7.10 -14.97
CA ALA A 170 4.13 -7.11 -15.75
C ALA A 170 4.42 -7.26 -17.24
N GLN A 171 3.68 -8.15 -17.88
CA GLN A 171 3.60 -8.27 -19.32
C GLN A 171 2.20 -7.84 -19.76
N THR A 172 2.12 -6.70 -20.45
CA THR A 172 0.84 -6.20 -20.96
C THR A 172 0.82 -6.39 -22.47
N SER A 173 -0.19 -7.11 -22.97
CA SER A 173 -0.28 -7.49 -24.38
C SER A 173 -1.37 -6.77 -25.16
N SER A 174 -2.18 -5.90 -24.53
CA SER A 174 -3.49 -5.55 -25.10
C SER A 174 -3.81 -4.08 -25.38
N SER A 175 -3.03 -3.11 -24.91
CA SER A 175 -3.28 -1.67 -25.16
C SER A 175 -2.32 -1.03 -26.17
N VAL A 176 -1.20 -1.67 -26.49
CA VAL A 176 -0.19 -1.17 -27.43
C VAL A 176 -0.04 -2.21 -28.56
N PRO A 177 0.21 -1.82 -29.83
CA PRO A 177 0.26 -2.76 -30.96
C PRO A 177 1.30 -3.90 -30.84
N GLN A 178 2.20 -3.82 -29.86
CA GLN A 178 3.17 -4.86 -29.52
C GLN A 178 3.15 -5.12 -28.00
N PRO A 179 3.34 -6.37 -27.56
CA PRO A 179 3.48 -6.68 -26.15
C PRO A 179 4.72 -5.99 -25.58
N HIS A 180 4.54 -5.23 -24.50
CA HIS A 180 5.63 -4.65 -23.74
C HIS A 180 5.78 -5.42 -22.42
N GLU A 181 7.01 -5.80 -22.13
CA GLU A 181 7.42 -6.28 -20.81
C GLU A 181 7.86 -5.07 -20.00
N THR A 182 7.46 -5.04 -18.74
CA THR A 182 7.87 -3.99 -17.82
C THR A 182 8.12 -4.57 -16.45
N THR A 183 9.28 -4.24 -15.92
CA THR A 183 9.63 -4.52 -14.53
C THR A 183 9.52 -3.21 -13.77
N LEU A 184 8.86 -3.26 -12.62
CA LEU A 184 8.70 -2.16 -11.68
C LEU A 184 9.22 -2.59 -10.31
N SER A 185 10.03 -1.76 -9.70
CA SER A 185 10.30 -1.79 -8.27
C SER A 185 9.67 -0.55 -7.65
N HIS A 186 8.93 -0.74 -6.59
CA HIS A 186 8.21 0.30 -5.89
C HIS A 186 8.61 0.28 -4.42
N HIS A 187 9.15 1.40 -3.97
CA HIS A 187 9.49 1.62 -2.59
C HIS A 187 8.61 2.74 -2.04
N LEU A 188 7.76 2.40 -1.07
CA LEU A 188 6.89 3.31 -0.34
C LEU A 188 7.33 3.41 1.13
N LEU A 189 7.51 4.62 1.60
CA LEU A 189 7.86 4.95 2.97
C LEU A 189 6.69 5.68 3.63
N LEU A 190 6.22 5.16 4.76
CA LEU A 190 5.15 5.73 5.57
C LEU A 190 5.73 6.39 6.82
N ARG A 191 5.38 7.65 7.05
CA ARG A 191 5.85 8.44 8.20
C ARG A 191 4.69 9.06 8.94
N ASN A 192 4.54 8.69 10.21
CA ASN A 192 3.56 9.23 11.14
C ASN A 192 2.14 9.22 10.58
N ILE A 193 1.77 8.16 9.87
CA ILE A 193 0.39 7.97 9.42
C ILE A 193 -0.47 7.82 10.66
N THR A 194 -1.35 8.79 10.91
CA THR A 194 -2.09 8.88 12.16
C THR A 194 -3.54 8.51 11.90
N TYR A 195 -4.07 7.64 12.74
CA TYR A 195 -5.48 7.25 12.75
C TYR A 195 -6.11 7.61 14.09
N THR A 196 -7.26 8.25 14.07
CA THR A 196 -8.01 8.62 15.27
C THR A 196 -9.33 7.85 15.33
N LYS A 197 -9.62 7.25 16.47
CA LYS A 197 -10.87 6.52 16.74
C LYS A 197 -12.01 7.51 16.95
N GLU A 198 -13.04 7.41 16.14
CA GLU A 198 -14.26 8.17 16.35
C GLU A 198 -15.05 7.64 17.54
N SER A 199 -15.46 8.53 18.44
CA SER A 199 -16.21 8.16 19.66
C SER A 199 -17.59 7.57 19.36
N GLU A 200 -18.25 8.02 18.30
CA GLU A 200 -19.61 7.58 17.95
C GLU A 200 -19.65 6.22 17.24
N THR A 201 -18.68 5.98 16.34
CA THR A 201 -18.67 4.80 15.47
C THR A 201 -17.65 3.75 15.91
N GLY A 202 -16.67 4.14 16.73
CA GLY A 202 -15.51 3.32 17.08
C GLY A 202 -14.53 3.09 15.94
N GLN A 203 -14.74 3.72 14.77
CA GLN A 203 -13.92 3.52 13.58
C GLN A 203 -12.65 4.38 13.64
N TYR A 204 -11.53 3.81 13.18
CA TYR A 204 -10.28 4.54 12.99
C TYR A 204 -10.29 5.25 11.62
N LEU A 205 -10.17 6.58 11.66
CA LEU A 205 -10.10 7.44 10.47
C LEU A 205 -8.71 8.04 10.34
N LEU A 206 -8.23 8.14 9.09
CA LEU A 206 -6.95 8.80 8.80
C LEU A 206 -7.05 10.28 9.15
N SER A 207 -6.14 10.75 10.01
CA SER A 207 -6.09 12.13 10.50
C SER A 207 -4.76 12.82 10.22
N GLY A 208 -3.75 12.13 9.68
CA GLY A 208 -2.54 12.82 9.25
C GLY A 208 -1.38 11.94 8.84
N GLY A 209 -0.24 12.58 8.60
CA GLY A 209 1.03 11.94 8.27
C GLY A 209 1.47 12.18 6.82
N SER A 210 2.46 11.42 6.39
CA SER A 210 2.96 11.49 5.02
C SER A 210 3.40 10.14 4.49
N ALA A 211 3.32 9.96 3.19
CA ALA A 211 3.91 8.84 2.49
C ALA A 211 4.78 9.34 1.34
N SER A 212 5.86 8.63 1.02
CA SER A 212 6.68 8.93 -0.16
C SER A 212 6.96 7.65 -0.92
N SER A 213 6.71 7.68 -2.22
CA SER A 213 6.93 6.59 -3.14
C SER A 213 8.02 6.92 -4.15
N GLN A 214 8.86 5.94 -4.43
CA GLN A 214 9.77 5.90 -5.56
C GLN A 214 9.46 4.63 -6.37
N ILE A 215 9.15 4.83 -7.65
CA ILE A 215 8.85 3.77 -8.60
C ILE A 215 9.96 3.79 -9.64
N GLU A 216 10.73 2.73 -9.68
CA GLU A 216 11.77 2.50 -10.67
C GLU A 216 11.27 1.43 -11.63
N GLY A 217 11.52 1.59 -12.92
CA GLY A 217 11.14 0.56 -13.86
C GLY A 217 11.95 0.57 -15.13
N SER A 218 11.69 -0.44 -15.96
CA SER A 218 12.27 -0.51 -17.29
C SER A 218 11.26 -1.03 -18.30
N ILE A 219 11.30 -0.45 -19.50
CA ILE A 219 10.56 -0.90 -20.69
C ILE A 219 11.54 -0.97 -21.85
N ASN A 220 11.60 -2.08 -22.57
CA ASN A 220 12.51 -2.25 -23.72
C ASN A 220 13.99 -1.90 -23.41
N ASN A 221 14.47 -2.20 -22.19
CA ASN A 221 15.79 -1.83 -21.66
C ASN A 221 16.03 -0.32 -21.40
N LYS A 222 15.00 0.52 -21.50
CA LYS A 222 15.04 1.93 -21.07
C LYS A 222 14.52 2.04 -19.66
N SER A 223 15.33 2.59 -18.76
CA SER A 223 14.96 2.76 -17.36
C SER A 223 14.24 4.09 -17.12
N PHE A 224 13.34 4.11 -16.15
CA PHE A 224 12.69 5.32 -15.68
C PHE A 224 12.55 5.31 -14.16
N THR A 225 12.47 6.50 -13.58
CA THR A 225 12.11 6.70 -12.17
C THR A 225 10.97 7.70 -12.09
N ARG A 226 10.00 7.43 -11.22
CA ARG A 226 8.91 8.32 -10.84
C ARG A 226 8.88 8.44 -9.33
N SER A 227 8.56 9.61 -8.82
CA SER A 227 8.46 9.86 -7.38
C SER A 227 7.15 10.55 -7.07
N VAL A 228 6.48 10.07 -6.04
CA VAL A 228 5.19 10.59 -5.55
C VAL A 228 5.35 10.88 -4.07
N GLN A 229 4.83 12.00 -3.59
CA GLN A 229 4.76 12.30 -2.17
C GLN A 229 3.31 12.61 -1.80
N TRP A 230 2.89 12.10 -0.65
CA TRP A 230 1.57 12.32 -0.10
C TRP A 230 1.69 12.95 1.27
N THR A 231 0.89 13.98 1.52
CA THR A 231 0.66 14.53 2.86
C THR A 231 -0.82 14.38 3.16
N PHE A 232 -1.13 13.66 4.23
CA PHE A 232 -2.50 13.42 4.67
C PHE A 232 -2.91 14.52 5.64
N GLY A 233 -4.06 15.15 5.38
CA GLY A 233 -4.61 16.18 6.25
C GLY A 233 -5.71 15.65 7.17
N ASP A 234 -6.33 16.57 7.92
CA ASP A 234 -7.50 16.33 8.77
C ASP A 234 -8.78 16.26 7.93
N SER A 235 -8.89 15.33 6.99
CA SER A 235 -10.10 15.07 6.19
C SER A 235 -9.84 13.91 5.23
N ASN A 236 -10.88 13.45 4.52
CA ASN A 236 -10.75 12.46 3.43
C ASN A 236 -9.97 13.00 2.21
N THR A 237 -9.00 13.89 2.40
CA THR A 237 -8.15 14.45 1.34
C THR A 237 -6.68 14.34 1.70
N ALA A 238 -5.85 14.14 0.68
CA ALA A 238 -4.41 14.16 0.77
C ALA A 238 -3.84 15.07 -0.32
N THR A 239 -2.79 15.81 0.00
CA THR A 239 -2.00 16.52 -1.00
C THR A 239 -1.00 15.55 -1.61
N MET A 240 -1.09 15.35 -2.93
CA MET A 240 -0.14 14.56 -3.72
C MET A 240 0.79 15.51 -4.48
N THR A 241 2.09 15.29 -4.34
CA THR A 241 3.13 15.90 -5.18
C THR A 241 3.69 14.87 -6.13
N TYR A 242 3.46 15.05 -7.43
CA TYR A 242 3.96 14.18 -8.49
C TYR A 242 4.77 15.00 -9.49
N GLN A 243 6.04 14.63 -9.69
CA GLN A 243 6.95 15.35 -10.61
C GLN A 243 7.02 16.88 -10.38
N GLY A 244 6.83 17.32 -9.14
CA GLY A 244 6.86 18.75 -8.77
C GLY A 244 5.52 19.47 -8.90
N GLU A 245 4.50 18.85 -9.47
CA GLU A 245 3.12 19.35 -9.44
C GLU A 245 2.42 18.88 -8.17
N THR A 246 1.62 19.75 -7.58
CA THR A 246 0.87 19.48 -6.35
C THR A 246 -0.61 19.52 -6.62
N MET A 247 -1.35 18.51 -6.16
CA MET A 247 -2.80 18.42 -6.28
C MET A 247 -3.41 17.85 -5.00
N THR A 248 -4.67 18.16 -4.71
CA THR A 248 -5.41 17.57 -3.60
C THR A 248 -6.30 16.46 -4.13
N VAL A 249 -6.15 15.27 -3.55
CA VAL A 249 -6.88 14.07 -3.91
C VAL A 249 -7.79 13.69 -2.77
N ASN A 250 -9.06 13.43 -3.06
CA ASN A 250 -9.95 12.77 -2.11
C ASN A 250 -9.54 11.31 -1.96
N ILE A 251 -9.00 10.91 -0.82
CA ILE A 251 -8.44 9.56 -0.59
C ILE A 251 -9.49 8.45 -0.64
N THR A 252 -10.77 8.79 -0.44
CA THR A 252 -11.86 7.80 -0.50
C THR A 252 -12.28 7.49 -1.93
N THR A 253 -12.23 8.48 -2.82
CA THR A 253 -12.74 8.38 -4.19
C THR A 253 -11.64 8.39 -5.25
N GLY A 254 -10.41 8.77 -4.90
CA GLY A 254 -9.29 8.98 -5.81
C GLY A 254 -9.48 10.18 -6.75
N VAL A 255 -10.46 11.05 -6.50
CA VAL A 255 -10.78 12.21 -7.35
C VAL A 255 -9.94 13.41 -6.94
N ILE A 256 -9.36 14.10 -7.91
CA ILE A 256 -8.70 15.41 -7.71
C ILE A 256 -9.79 16.45 -7.42
N VAL A 257 -9.63 17.20 -6.34
CA VAL A 257 -10.66 18.13 -5.84
C VAL A 257 -10.33 19.61 -6.08
N ASP A 258 -9.18 19.91 -6.68
CA ASP A 258 -8.68 21.26 -6.99
C ASP A 258 -7.76 21.31 -8.23
#